data_AF-A0A803PFC5-F1
#
_entry.id   AF-A0A803PFC5-F1
#
_cell.length_a   1.000
_cell.length_b   1.000
_cell.length_c   1.000
_cell.angle_alpha   90.00
_cell.angle_beta   90.00
_cell.angle_gamma   90.00
#
_symmetry.space_group_name_H-M   'P 1'
#
loop_
_entity.id
_entity.type
_entity.pdbx_description
1 polymer ?
#
loop_
_entity_poly.entity_id
_entity_poly.type
_entity_poly.pdbx_seq_one_letter_code
_entity_poly.pdbx_strand_id
1 'polypeptide(L)'
;MKQKASLAILTWMVFAILFLMSGFVNGERVLKDIKPETLVNHHEEKHSGILIRVIHFFWEGGKSSYQHVWPEMEFGWKIVVGSIVGFFGAALGSVGGVGGGGIFVPMLTLIVGFDPKSSTAISKCMIMGAAGSTVYYNMRLRHPTLEMPLIDYDLALLFQPMLMLGISIGVAFNVMFADWMVTVLLIILFLGTSAKALLKGIDTWKKETVMKKDAQKQQESESKPGDESGSDYKPLPSGPTAKHEEEVPMLQNIYWKDLSLLVYVWVAFLIVQIVKTYAKTCSIKFWVLNSLQVPIAVSVTLFEAICLYRGTRVIASKGKEITTWKLHQIFMYCSCGIIAGMVGGLLGLGGGFILGPLFLELGIPPQVASATSTFAMVFSSSMSVVQYYLLNRFPVPYASYFVLVATIAAFTGQHVVRKLIAILGRTSIIVFILALTIFISAISLGGVGIANMIEKMENQEYMGFENFCHQS
;
A
#
# COMPACT_ATOMS: atom_id res chain seq x y z
N MET A 1 29.76 -25.90 -4.51
CA MET A 1 28.41 -25.53 -5.02
C MET A 1 28.03 -24.06 -4.82
N LYS A 2 28.47 -23.35 -3.76
CA LYS A 2 28.13 -21.92 -3.54
C LYS A 2 28.64 -20.95 -4.62
N GLN A 3 29.80 -21.22 -5.22
CA GLN A 3 30.42 -20.32 -6.22
C GLN A 3 29.73 -20.36 -7.59
N LYS A 4 29.16 -21.52 -7.98
CA LYS A 4 28.39 -21.66 -9.24
C LYS A 4 27.04 -20.94 -9.20
N ALA A 5 26.38 -20.91 -8.03
CA ALA A 5 25.11 -20.19 -7.85
C ALA A 5 25.29 -18.66 -7.90
N SER A 6 26.36 -18.14 -7.29
CA SER A 6 26.69 -16.71 -7.34
C SER A 6 27.00 -16.24 -8.77
N LEU A 7 27.69 -17.07 -9.56
CA LEU A 7 28.03 -16.75 -10.94
C LEU A 7 26.78 -16.77 -11.85
N ALA A 8 25.86 -17.72 -11.62
CA ALA A 8 24.59 -17.82 -12.35
C ALA A 8 23.66 -16.63 -12.08
N ILE A 9 23.62 -16.13 -10.85
CA ILE A 9 22.83 -14.94 -10.47
C ILE A 9 23.43 -13.68 -11.12
N LEU A 10 24.76 -13.55 -11.11
CA LEU A 10 25.45 -12.43 -11.75
C LEU A 10 25.24 -12.43 -13.27
N THR A 11 25.29 -13.60 -13.92
CA THR A 11 25.00 -13.72 -15.36
C THR A 11 23.54 -13.41 -15.66
N TRP A 12 22.59 -13.84 -14.84
CA TRP A 12 21.18 -13.49 -15.00
C TRP A 12 20.91 -12.00 -14.83
N MET A 13 21.55 -11.33 -13.85
CA MET A 13 21.45 -9.87 -13.70
C MET A 13 22.01 -9.14 -14.91
N VAL A 14 23.17 -9.56 -15.41
CA VAL A 14 23.78 -8.97 -16.61
C VAL A 14 22.89 -9.21 -17.83
N PHE A 15 22.28 -10.38 -17.98
CA PHE A 15 21.38 -10.69 -19.09
C PHE A 15 20.08 -9.89 -19.01
N ALA A 16 19.51 -9.71 -17.81
CA ALA A 16 18.33 -8.87 -17.60
C ALA A 16 18.62 -7.39 -17.89
N ILE A 17 19.80 -6.90 -17.48
CA ILE A 17 20.25 -5.54 -17.80
C ILE A 17 20.45 -5.38 -19.31
N LEU A 18 21.09 -6.33 -19.98
CA LEU A 18 21.29 -6.29 -21.44
C LEU A 18 19.96 -6.38 -22.21
N PHE A 19 19.02 -7.21 -21.75
CA PHE A 19 17.69 -7.31 -22.35
C PHE A 19 16.89 -6.00 -22.22
N LEU A 20 16.91 -5.39 -21.03
CA LEU A 20 16.27 -4.08 -20.80
C LEU A 20 16.92 -2.97 -21.63
N MET A 21 18.26 -2.95 -21.74
CA MET A 21 18.98 -2.01 -22.61
C MET A 21 18.63 -2.22 -24.08
N SER A 22 18.46 -3.46 -24.54
CA SER A 22 18.06 -3.77 -25.92
C SER A 22 16.62 -3.32 -26.23
N GLY A 23 15.69 -3.49 -25.28
CA GLY A 23 14.32 -2.98 -25.40
C GLY A 23 14.27 -1.45 -25.45
N PHE A 24 15.14 -0.79 -24.69
CA PHE A 24 15.25 0.67 -24.66
C PHE A 24 15.86 1.25 -25.93
N VAL A 25 16.91 0.62 -26.49
CA VAL A 25 17.52 1.01 -27.77
C VAL A 25 16.55 0.82 -28.93
N ASN A 26 15.73 -0.24 -28.92
CA ASN A 26 14.66 -0.40 -29.91
C ASN A 26 13.56 0.65 -29.74
N GLY A 27 13.17 0.98 -28.51
CA GLY A 27 12.21 2.06 -28.24
C GLY A 27 12.70 3.42 -28.73
N GLU A 28 13.99 3.72 -28.54
CA GLU A 28 14.61 4.97 -29.02
C GLU A 28 14.68 5.03 -30.55
N ARG A 29 14.91 3.91 -31.25
CA ARG A 29 14.84 3.87 -32.73
C ARG A 29 13.43 4.11 -33.25
N VAL A 30 12.42 3.50 -32.62
CA VAL A 30 11.01 3.70 -32.99
C VAL A 30 10.57 5.16 -32.77
N LEU A 31 11.06 5.82 -31.72
CA LEU A 31 10.79 7.24 -31.46
C LEU A 31 11.58 8.19 -32.36
N LYS A 32 12.77 7.81 -32.83
CA LYS A 32 13.57 8.62 -33.79
C LYS A 32 13.04 8.58 -35.21
N ASP A 33 12.36 7.50 -35.61
CA ASP A 33 11.74 7.40 -36.95
C ASP A 33 10.40 8.16 -37.06
N ILE A 34 9.83 8.62 -35.93
CA ILE A 34 8.65 9.48 -35.93
C ILE A 34 9.08 10.95 -35.93
N LYS A 35 9.42 11.48 -37.12
CA LYS A 35 9.48 12.94 -37.35
C LYS A 35 8.07 13.50 -37.54
N PRO A 36 7.78 14.74 -37.09
CA PRO A 36 6.44 15.35 -37.14
C PRO A 36 6.06 15.93 -38.52
N GLU A 37 6.52 15.34 -39.62
CA GLU A 37 6.27 15.87 -40.98
C GLU A 37 5.59 14.86 -41.95
N THR A 38 5.34 13.62 -41.54
CA THR A 38 4.75 12.59 -42.42
C THR A 38 3.33 12.15 -42.06
N LEU A 39 2.63 12.88 -41.18
CA LEU A 39 1.23 12.58 -40.82
C LEU A 39 0.24 13.63 -41.36
N VAL A 40 0.61 14.31 -42.45
CA VAL A 40 -0.29 15.13 -43.26
C VAL A 40 -0.22 14.58 -44.69
N ASN A 41 -1.05 13.58 -44.97
CA ASN A 41 -1.59 13.20 -46.28
C ASN A 41 -1.83 11.68 -46.32
N HIS A 42 -3.00 11.27 -45.82
CA HIS A 42 -3.92 10.32 -46.47
C HIS A 42 -4.90 9.76 -45.43
N HIS A 43 -6.06 10.43 -45.29
CA HIS A 43 -7.37 9.85 -45.61
C HIS A 43 -8.50 10.77 -45.13
N GLU A 44 -9.13 11.45 -46.08
CA GLU A 44 -10.55 11.77 -45.98
C GLU A 44 -11.35 10.48 -46.22
N GLU A 45 -12.16 10.07 -45.23
CA GLU A 45 -13.64 10.10 -45.32
C GLU A 45 -14.29 9.39 -44.11
N LYS A 46 -15.31 10.07 -43.55
CA LYS A 46 -16.51 9.54 -42.87
C LYS A 46 -16.37 8.66 -41.61
N HIS A 47 -16.35 9.32 -40.45
CA HIS A 47 -17.36 9.26 -39.36
C HIS A 47 -16.72 9.81 -38.08
N SER A 48 -16.99 11.08 -37.76
CA SER A 48 -16.47 11.72 -36.55
C SER A 48 -17.17 11.16 -35.29
N GLY A 49 -16.58 10.14 -34.69
CA GLY A 49 -16.99 9.66 -33.37
C GLY A 49 -16.58 10.67 -32.29
N ILE A 50 -17.48 10.91 -31.32
CA ILE A 50 -17.21 11.66 -30.08
C ILE A 50 -15.89 11.21 -29.44
N LEU A 51 -15.58 9.90 -29.54
CA LEU A 51 -14.36 9.30 -29.03
C LEU A 51 -13.07 9.94 -29.59
N ILE A 52 -13.01 10.27 -30.89
CA ILE A 52 -11.81 10.87 -31.51
C ILE A 52 -11.67 12.34 -31.09
N ARG A 53 -12.79 13.07 -30.96
CA ARG A 53 -12.79 14.43 -30.41
C ARG A 53 -12.33 14.46 -28.95
N VAL A 54 -12.77 13.47 -28.16
CA VAL A 54 -12.36 13.28 -26.77
C VAL A 54 -10.87 12.92 -26.70
N ILE A 55 -10.38 12.02 -27.57
CA ILE A 55 -8.94 11.69 -27.67
C ILE A 55 -8.12 12.93 -28.07
N HIS A 56 -8.57 13.73 -29.03
CA HIS A 56 -7.89 14.95 -29.47
C HIS A 56 -7.88 16.03 -28.38
N PHE A 57 -8.99 16.22 -27.66
CA PHE A 57 -9.09 17.12 -26.50
C PHE A 57 -8.16 16.71 -25.35
N PHE A 58 -8.00 15.40 -25.12
CA PHE A 58 -7.06 14.88 -24.10
C PHE A 58 -5.59 14.88 -24.54
N TRP A 59 -5.30 14.91 -25.84
CA TRP A 59 -3.95 14.81 -26.41
C TRP A 59 -3.39 16.15 -26.92
N GLU A 60 -4.17 17.23 -26.95
CA GLU A 60 -3.64 18.56 -27.21
C GLU A 60 -2.62 18.91 -26.11
N GLY A 61 -1.34 18.92 -26.48
CA GLY A 61 -0.22 19.27 -25.62
C GLY A 61 -0.23 20.77 -25.30
N GLY A 62 -1.16 21.19 -24.45
CA GLY A 62 -1.18 22.53 -23.89
C GLY A 62 0.00 22.75 -22.95
N LYS A 63 0.53 23.98 -22.94
CA LYS A 63 1.52 24.45 -21.96
C LYS A 63 0.88 24.52 -20.56
N SER A 64 0.65 23.38 -19.92
CA SER A 64 0.14 23.35 -18.55
C SER A 64 1.31 23.46 -17.57
N SER A 65 1.50 24.66 -17.01
CA SER A 65 2.30 24.84 -15.79
C SER A 65 1.34 24.63 -14.62
N TYR A 66 1.37 23.44 -14.04
CA TYR A 66 0.59 23.13 -12.84
C TYR A 66 1.00 24.09 -11.71
N GLN A 67 0.04 24.91 -11.25
CA GLN A 67 0.22 25.80 -10.11
C GLN A 67 -0.33 25.13 -8.86
N HIS A 68 0.51 25.05 -7.82
CA HIS A 68 0.09 24.59 -6.51
C HIS A 68 -0.94 25.53 -5.89
N VAL A 69 -2.00 24.97 -5.32
CA VAL A 69 -2.97 25.73 -4.50
C VAL A 69 -2.74 25.32 -3.05
N TRP A 70 -1.88 26.06 -2.36
CA TRP A 70 -1.63 25.87 -0.94
C TRP A 70 -2.33 26.97 -0.14
N PRO A 71 -3.37 26.63 0.65
CA PRO A 71 -3.97 27.62 1.55
C PRO A 71 -2.94 28.09 2.58
N GLU A 72 -3.02 29.35 2.99
CA GLU A 72 -2.20 29.88 4.07
C GLU A 72 -2.58 29.22 5.40
N MET A 73 -1.58 28.95 6.24
CA MET A 73 -1.78 28.30 7.53
C MET A 73 -2.40 29.26 8.55
N GLU A 74 -3.73 29.36 8.50
CA GLU A 74 -4.53 30.03 9.52
C GLU A 74 -5.24 28.98 10.38
N PHE A 75 -5.13 29.11 11.71
CA PHE A 75 -5.87 28.28 12.67
C PHE A 75 -7.37 28.63 12.63
N GLY A 76 -8.05 28.16 11.58
CA GLY A 76 -9.48 28.30 11.37
C GLY A 76 -10.24 26.99 11.58
N TRP A 77 -11.56 27.05 11.42
CA TRP A 77 -12.46 25.90 11.57
C TRP A 77 -12.10 24.74 10.62
N LYS A 78 -11.57 25.04 9.42
CA LYS A 78 -11.13 24.03 8.44
C LYS A 78 -10.05 23.11 8.99
N ILE A 79 -9.03 23.67 9.65
CA ILE A 79 -7.94 22.88 10.26
C ILE A 79 -8.47 22.07 11.44
N VAL A 80 -9.37 22.63 12.26
CA VAL A 80 -9.96 21.92 13.41
C VAL A 80 -10.79 20.73 12.93
N VAL A 81 -11.72 20.94 12.00
CA VAL A 81 -12.56 19.85 11.45
C VAL A 81 -11.68 18.83 10.72
N GLY A 82 -10.71 19.29 9.93
CA GLY A 82 -9.74 18.42 9.27
C GLY A 82 -8.93 17.57 10.25
N SER A 83 -8.54 18.14 11.39
CA SER A 83 -7.82 17.42 12.45
C SER A 83 -8.69 16.36 13.10
N ILE A 84 -9.98 16.63 13.35
CA ILE A 84 -10.92 15.67 13.93
C ILE A 84 -11.16 14.51 12.95
N VAL A 85 -11.46 14.82 11.68
CA VAL A 85 -11.69 13.80 10.64
C VAL A 85 -10.40 12.99 10.40
N GLY A 86 -9.25 13.66 10.33
CA GLY A 86 -7.94 13.03 10.24
C GLY A 86 -7.62 12.15 11.44
N PHE A 87 -8.01 12.55 12.66
CA PHE A 87 -7.84 11.74 13.86
C PHE A 87 -8.64 10.44 13.76
N PHE A 88 -9.94 10.51 13.45
CA PHE A 88 -10.74 9.29 13.30
C PHE A 88 -10.27 8.42 12.14
N GLY A 89 -9.88 9.03 11.02
CA GLY A 89 -9.33 8.31 9.87
C GLY A 89 -8.04 7.56 10.19
N ALA A 90 -7.13 8.17 10.95
CA ALA A 90 -5.90 7.56 11.42
C ALA A 90 -6.17 6.45 12.46
N ALA A 91 -7.04 6.71 13.42
CA ALA A 91 -7.40 5.75 14.47
C ALA A 91 -8.00 4.46 13.87
N LEU A 92 -9.02 4.59 13.01
CA LEU A 92 -9.68 3.44 12.37
C LEU A 92 -8.76 2.77 11.33
N GLY A 93 -8.07 3.57 10.51
CA GLY A 93 -7.18 3.08 9.46
C GLY A 93 -5.96 2.33 10.00
N SER A 94 -5.45 2.72 11.16
CA SER A 94 -4.31 2.06 11.82
C SER A 94 -4.65 0.63 12.26
N VAL A 95 -5.84 0.40 12.82
CA VAL A 95 -6.23 -0.92 13.35
C VAL A 95 -6.44 -1.92 12.22
N GLY A 96 -7.00 -1.44 11.12
CA GLY A 96 -7.13 -2.23 9.90
C GLY A 96 -5.82 -2.51 9.18
N GLY A 97 -4.75 -1.76 9.47
CA GLY A 97 -3.48 -1.84 8.74
C GLY A 97 -3.56 -1.28 7.33
N VAL A 98 -4.45 -0.31 7.12
CA VAL A 98 -4.71 0.39 5.85
C VAL A 98 -4.26 1.86 5.89
N GLY A 99 -3.95 2.40 7.08
CA GLY A 99 -3.23 3.66 7.24
C GLY A 99 -4.06 4.94 7.09
N GLY A 100 -5.37 4.83 6.82
CA GLY A 100 -6.30 5.98 6.82
C GLY A 100 -6.26 6.86 5.57
N GLY A 101 -5.42 6.54 4.58
CA GLY A 101 -5.21 7.37 3.39
C GLY A 101 -6.47 7.67 2.58
N GLY A 102 -7.45 6.74 2.56
CA GLY A 102 -8.73 6.96 1.90
C GLY A 102 -9.57 8.08 2.51
N ILE A 103 -9.34 8.42 3.78
CA ILE A 103 -10.01 9.53 4.48
C ILE A 103 -9.15 10.79 4.44
N PHE A 104 -7.82 10.65 4.49
CA PHE A 104 -6.92 11.81 4.49
C PHE A 104 -7.01 12.61 3.20
N VAL A 105 -7.02 11.94 2.03
CA VAL A 105 -7.04 12.64 0.74
C VAL A 105 -8.30 13.52 0.59
N PRO A 106 -9.55 13.05 0.83
CA PRO A 106 -10.73 13.91 0.81
C PRO A 106 -10.75 14.98 1.86
N MET A 107 -10.28 14.67 3.06
CA MET A 107 -10.24 15.63 4.15
C MET A 107 -9.35 16.81 3.76
N LEU A 108 -8.17 16.54 3.22
CA LEU A 108 -7.25 17.57 2.76
C LEU A 108 -7.81 18.34 1.56
N THR A 109 -8.46 17.66 0.61
CA THR A 109 -9.00 18.32 -0.58
C THR A 109 -10.27 19.12 -0.30
N LEU A 110 -11.29 18.55 0.33
CA LEU A 110 -12.60 19.21 0.54
C LEU A 110 -12.63 20.14 1.74
N ILE A 111 -12.02 19.74 2.87
CA ILE A 111 -12.16 20.49 4.12
C ILE A 111 -11.07 21.54 4.20
N VAL A 112 -9.81 21.13 3.99
CA VAL A 112 -8.67 22.05 4.09
C VAL A 112 -8.53 22.88 2.81
N GLY A 113 -8.84 22.31 1.65
CA GLY A 113 -8.80 23.01 0.36
C GLY A 113 -7.47 22.85 -0.40
N PHE A 114 -6.72 21.77 -0.15
CA PHE A 114 -5.54 21.44 -0.93
C PHE A 114 -5.93 20.86 -2.30
N ASP A 115 -5.09 21.08 -3.30
CA ASP A 115 -5.26 20.39 -4.58
C ASP A 115 -5.05 18.86 -4.42
N PRO A 116 -5.67 18.00 -5.27
CA PRO A 116 -5.63 16.56 -5.12
C PRO A 116 -4.22 15.94 -5.10
N LYS A 117 -3.26 16.53 -5.84
CA LYS A 117 -1.88 16.02 -5.91
C LYS A 117 -1.10 16.36 -4.63
N SER A 118 -1.24 17.57 -4.11
CA SER A 118 -0.67 17.96 -2.80
C SER A 118 -1.33 17.18 -1.66
N SER A 119 -2.65 16.99 -1.68
CA SER A 119 -3.38 16.15 -0.71
C SER A 119 -2.86 14.71 -0.71
N THR A 120 -2.57 14.15 -1.88
CA THR A 120 -1.96 12.82 -2.02
C THR A 120 -0.60 12.76 -1.33
N ALA A 121 0.23 13.79 -1.50
CA ALA A 121 1.55 13.87 -0.89
C ALA A 121 1.50 14.07 0.65
N ILE A 122 0.63 14.95 1.14
CA ILE A 122 0.43 15.16 2.59
C ILE A 122 -0.15 13.89 3.24
N SER A 123 -1.09 13.21 2.59
CA SER A 123 -1.63 11.92 3.06
C SER A 123 -0.52 10.89 3.29
N LYS A 124 0.50 10.83 2.41
CA LYS A 124 1.67 9.94 2.62
C LYS A 124 2.45 10.27 3.89
N CYS A 125 2.58 11.56 4.22
CA CYS A 125 3.22 11.99 5.46
C CYS A 125 2.39 11.50 6.66
N MET A 126 1.08 11.75 6.65
CA MET A 126 0.16 11.30 7.71
C MET A 126 0.20 9.79 7.91
N ILE A 127 0.15 9.02 6.82
CA ILE A 127 0.25 7.56 6.83
C ILE A 127 1.57 7.11 7.44
N MET A 128 2.68 7.77 7.12
CA MET A 128 4.00 7.42 7.68
C MET A 128 4.00 7.54 9.22
N GLY A 129 3.46 8.63 9.77
CA GLY A 129 3.35 8.82 11.22
C GLY A 129 2.39 7.81 11.88
N ALA A 130 1.21 7.62 11.29
CA ALA A 130 0.22 6.66 11.78
C ALA A 130 0.75 5.21 11.74
N ALA A 131 1.37 4.80 10.64
CA ALA A 131 1.96 3.47 10.50
C ALA A 131 3.17 3.30 11.43
N GLY A 132 4.00 4.33 11.61
CA GLY A 132 5.16 4.28 12.50
C GLY A 132 4.77 4.02 13.96
N SER A 133 3.80 4.78 14.49
CA SER A 133 3.27 4.56 15.85
C SER A 133 2.59 3.20 16.01
N THR A 134 1.88 2.73 14.98
CA THR A 134 1.22 1.43 14.99
C THR A 134 2.22 0.28 14.96
N VAL A 135 3.28 0.38 14.16
CA VAL A 135 4.38 -0.59 14.14
C VAL A 135 5.08 -0.62 15.49
N TYR A 136 5.38 0.54 16.07
CA TYR A 136 5.96 0.63 17.41
C TYR A 136 5.13 -0.14 18.45
N TYR A 137 3.82 -0.01 18.39
CA TYR A 137 2.90 -0.76 19.24
C TYR A 137 2.92 -2.26 18.92
N ASN A 138 2.78 -2.64 17.65
CA ASN A 138 2.74 -4.04 17.20
C ASN A 138 4.04 -4.80 17.46
N MET A 139 5.20 -4.13 17.46
CA MET A 139 6.50 -4.73 17.78
C MET A 139 6.61 -5.21 19.22
N ARG A 140 5.75 -4.74 20.13
CA ARG A 140 5.69 -5.22 21.52
C ARG A 140 4.79 -6.45 21.71
N LEU A 141 4.09 -6.86 20.65
CA LEU A 141 3.11 -7.94 20.68
C LEU A 141 3.62 -9.21 20.02
N ARG A 142 3.14 -10.35 20.52
CA ARG A 142 3.41 -11.68 19.96
C ARG A 142 2.21 -12.23 19.20
N HIS A 143 2.50 -13.21 18.36
CA HIS A 143 1.50 -13.92 17.58
C HIS A 143 0.51 -14.67 18.51
N PRO A 144 -0.80 -14.68 18.22
CA PRO A 144 -1.81 -15.25 19.14
C PRO A 144 -1.67 -16.75 19.39
N THR A 145 -1.17 -17.48 18.39
CA THR A 145 -1.10 -18.96 18.43
C THR A 145 0.31 -19.54 18.29
N LEU A 146 1.33 -18.73 17.98
CA LEU A 146 2.68 -19.19 17.66
C LEU A 146 3.70 -18.40 18.48
N GLU A 147 4.84 -18.99 18.83
CA GLU A 147 5.93 -18.30 19.55
C GLU A 147 6.78 -17.46 18.59
N MET A 148 6.16 -16.45 17.98
CA MET A 148 6.81 -15.56 17.02
C MET A 148 6.27 -14.13 17.17
N PRO A 149 6.97 -13.10 16.64
CA PRO A 149 6.43 -11.74 16.61
C PRO A 149 5.11 -11.65 15.85
N LEU A 150 4.29 -10.64 16.19
CA LEU A 150 3.03 -10.38 15.48
C LEU A 150 3.26 -10.00 14.00
N ILE A 151 4.41 -9.41 13.68
CA ILE A 151 4.80 -9.02 12.32
C ILE A 151 5.49 -10.22 11.64
N ASP A 152 4.98 -10.64 10.47
CA ASP A 152 5.61 -11.67 9.65
C ASP A 152 6.67 -11.03 8.73
N TYR A 153 7.94 -11.12 9.15
CA TYR A 153 9.06 -10.52 8.43
C TYR A 153 9.36 -11.20 7.08
N ASP A 154 9.10 -12.50 6.94
CA ASP A 154 9.31 -13.22 5.67
C ASP A 154 8.28 -12.77 4.62
N LEU A 155 7.02 -12.58 5.04
CA LEU A 155 6.00 -12.01 4.19
C LEU A 155 6.32 -10.55 3.81
N ALA A 156 6.79 -9.76 4.76
CA ALA A 156 7.24 -8.39 4.48
C ALA A 156 8.38 -8.37 3.46
N LEU A 157 9.38 -9.26 3.60
CA LEU A 157 10.51 -9.39 2.68
C LEU A 157 10.11 -9.79 1.26
N LEU A 158 9.08 -10.62 1.13
CA LEU A 158 8.56 -11.01 -0.18
C LEU A 158 7.93 -9.83 -0.93
N PHE A 159 7.09 -9.05 -0.24
CA PHE A 159 6.30 -7.98 -0.87
C PHE A 159 7.01 -6.62 -0.91
N GLN A 160 7.81 -6.29 0.10
CA GLN A 160 8.36 -4.94 0.29
C GLN A 160 9.19 -4.44 -0.90
N PRO A 161 10.16 -5.18 -1.48
CA PRO A 161 10.99 -4.66 -2.57
C PRO A 161 10.16 -4.36 -3.83
N MET A 162 9.22 -5.26 -4.16
CA MET A 162 8.30 -5.10 -5.29
C MET A 162 7.30 -3.96 -5.06
N LEU A 163 6.83 -3.81 -3.82
CA LEU A 163 5.99 -2.70 -3.40
C LEU A 163 6.73 -1.36 -3.58
N MET A 164 7.99 -1.25 -3.17
CA MET A 164 8.79 -0.03 -3.33
C MET A 164 9.04 0.32 -4.79
N LEU A 165 9.30 -0.68 -5.63
CA LEU A 165 9.40 -0.48 -7.09
C LEU A 165 8.10 0.08 -7.66
N GLY A 166 6.97 -0.51 -7.27
CA GLY A 166 5.64 -0.01 -7.65
C GLY A 166 5.40 1.43 -7.19
N ILE A 167 5.80 1.80 -5.97
CA ILE A 167 5.64 3.16 -5.42
C ILE A 167 6.35 4.19 -6.31
N SER A 168 7.59 3.94 -6.71
CA SER A 168 8.33 4.84 -7.60
C SER A 168 7.63 5.06 -8.94
N ILE A 169 7.03 4.01 -9.50
CA ILE A 169 6.23 4.09 -10.74
C ILE A 169 4.93 4.87 -10.46
N GLY A 170 4.25 4.58 -9.35
CA GLY A 170 3.00 5.23 -8.97
C GLY A 170 3.14 6.74 -8.73
N VAL A 171 4.22 7.18 -8.07
CA VAL A 171 4.50 8.61 -7.87
C VAL A 171 4.80 9.30 -9.20
N ALA A 172 5.52 8.65 -10.11
CA ALA A 172 5.71 9.19 -11.47
C ALA A 172 4.37 9.35 -12.20
N PHE A 173 3.48 8.36 -12.10
CA PHE A 173 2.13 8.46 -12.66
C PHE A 173 1.24 9.51 -11.98
N ASN A 174 1.42 9.77 -10.68
CA ASN A 174 0.70 10.84 -9.99
C ASN A 174 1.00 12.21 -10.59
N VAL A 175 2.26 12.42 -10.99
CA VAL A 175 2.67 13.65 -11.67
C VAL A 175 2.06 13.71 -13.08
N MET A 176 2.10 12.61 -13.83
CA MET A 176 1.71 12.59 -15.25
C MET A 176 0.19 12.58 -15.48
N PHE A 177 -0.57 11.85 -14.67
CA PHE A 177 -1.99 11.63 -14.92
C PHE A 177 -2.82 12.86 -14.57
N ALA A 178 -3.90 13.02 -15.34
CA ALA A 178 -4.93 14.00 -15.06
C ALA A 178 -5.72 13.61 -13.79
N ASP A 179 -6.18 14.61 -13.05
CA ASP A 179 -6.87 14.42 -11.76
C ASP A 179 -8.14 13.56 -11.88
N TRP A 180 -8.86 13.66 -13.00
CA TRP A 180 -10.07 12.88 -13.26
C TRP A 180 -9.75 11.38 -13.46
N MET A 181 -8.62 11.03 -14.07
CA MET A 181 -8.22 9.63 -14.23
C MET A 181 -7.89 9.00 -12.89
N VAL A 182 -7.15 9.73 -12.05
CA VAL A 182 -6.82 9.32 -10.69
C VAL A 182 -8.10 9.09 -9.87
N THR A 183 -9.06 10.01 -10.01
CA THR A 183 -10.37 9.92 -9.38
C THR A 183 -11.18 8.69 -9.84
N VAL A 184 -11.29 8.45 -11.15
CA VAL A 184 -12.03 7.30 -11.68
C VAL A 184 -11.38 5.99 -11.21
N LEU A 185 -10.05 5.93 -11.21
CA LEU A 185 -9.30 4.78 -10.70
C LEU A 185 -9.59 4.54 -9.20
N LEU A 186 -9.66 5.60 -8.39
CA LEU A 186 -10.02 5.53 -6.97
C LEU A 186 -11.41 4.96 -6.75
N ILE A 187 -12.40 5.46 -7.48
CA ILE A 187 -13.80 5.01 -7.35
C ILE A 187 -13.88 3.51 -7.66
N ILE A 188 -13.29 3.07 -8.78
CA ILE A 188 -13.29 1.66 -9.18
C ILE A 188 -12.59 0.79 -8.12
N LEU A 189 -11.40 1.22 -7.67
CA LEU A 189 -10.63 0.48 -6.68
C LEU A 189 -11.41 0.35 -5.36
N PHE A 190 -12.01 1.43 -4.87
CA PHE A 190 -12.74 1.40 -3.60
C PHE A 190 -14.04 0.65 -3.67
N LEU A 191 -14.83 0.78 -4.73
CA LEU A 191 -16.04 -0.01 -4.88
C LEU A 191 -15.71 -1.51 -4.90
N GLY A 192 -14.69 -1.90 -5.66
CA GLY A 192 -14.24 -3.30 -5.73
C GLY A 192 -13.72 -3.82 -4.40
N THR A 193 -12.82 -3.07 -3.75
CA THR A 193 -12.21 -3.48 -2.47
C THR A 193 -13.19 -3.43 -1.30
N SER A 194 -14.09 -2.45 -1.27
CA SER A 194 -15.17 -2.34 -0.27
C SER A 194 -16.10 -3.54 -0.35
N ALA A 195 -16.60 -3.86 -1.55
CA ALA A 195 -17.50 -4.99 -1.74
C ALA A 195 -16.84 -6.30 -1.30
N LYS A 196 -15.58 -6.51 -1.72
CA LYS A 196 -14.81 -7.70 -1.35
C LYS A 196 -14.54 -7.79 0.16
N ALA A 197 -14.17 -6.67 0.79
CA ALA A 197 -13.92 -6.61 2.23
C ALA A 197 -15.20 -6.89 3.05
N LEU A 198 -16.35 -6.37 2.61
CA LEU A 198 -17.63 -6.58 3.26
C LEU A 198 -18.08 -8.05 3.18
N LEU A 199 -18.01 -8.65 1.98
CA LEU A 199 -18.32 -10.08 1.79
C LEU A 199 -17.45 -10.96 2.69
N LYS A 200 -16.14 -10.65 2.74
CA LYS A 200 -15.21 -11.38 3.59
C LYS A 200 -15.46 -11.16 5.09
N GLY A 201 -15.82 -9.95 5.49
CA GLY A 201 -16.21 -9.64 6.87
C GLY A 201 -17.41 -10.47 7.31
N ILE A 202 -18.41 -10.61 6.44
CA ILE A 202 -19.60 -11.46 6.67
C ILE A 202 -19.19 -12.93 6.80
N ASP A 203 -18.34 -13.43 5.89
CA ASP A 203 -17.85 -14.82 5.95
C ASP A 203 -17.08 -15.11 7.23
N THR A 204 -16.16 -14.22 7.63
CA THR A 204 -15.40 -14.35 8.87
C THR A 204 -16.32 -14.30 10.08
N TRP A 205 -17.31 -13.40 10.10
CA TRP A 205 -18.30 -13.33 11.18
C TRP A 205 -19.12 -14.61 11.30
N LYS A 206 -19.53 -15.18 10.16
CA LYS A 206 -20.27 -16.45 10.14
C LYS A 206 -19.43 -17.58 10.73
N LYS A 207 -18.16 -17.69 10.33
CA LYS A 207 -17.21 -18.68 10.88
C LYS A 207 -17.02 -18.52 12.39
N GLU A 208 -16.76 -17.30 12.86
CA GLU A 208 -16.62 -17.02 14.29
C GLU A 208 -17.90 -17.34 15.08
N THR A 209 -19.07 -17.07 14.49
CA THR A 209 -20.36 -17.36 15.14
C THR A 209 -20.61 -18.87 15.25
N VAL A 210 -20.24 -19.66 14.23
CA VAL A 210 -20.31 -21.12 14.28
C VAL A 210 -19.35 -21.65 15.35
N MET A 211 -18.09 -21.22 15.36
CA MET A 211 -17.10 -21.66 16.35
C MET A 211 -17.52 -21.33 17.80
N LYS A 212 -18.10 -20.14 18.04
CA LYS A 212 -18.63 -19.80 19.37
C LYS A 212 -19.82 -20.69 19.77
N LYS A 213 -20.71 -21.01 18.83
CA LYS A 213 -21.83 -21.93 19.08
C LYS A 213 -21.33 -23.35 19.37
N ASP A 214 -20.32 -23.82 18.65
CA ASP A 214 -19.75 -25.16 18.86
C ASP A 214 -19.00 -25.23 20.20
N ALA A 215 -18.27 -24.16 20.59
CA ALA A 215 -17.63 -24.06 21.90
C ALA A 215 -18.67 -24.01 23.04
N GLN A 216 -19.77 -23.29 22.88
CA GLN A 216 -20.87 -23.28 23.85
C GLN A 216 -21.55 -24.65 23.98
N LYS A 217 -21.80 -25.35 22.87
CA LYS A 217 -22.34 -26.72 22.89
C LYS A 217 -21.41 -27.71 23.57
N GLN A 218 -20.09 -27.57 23.39
CA GLN A 218 -19.09 -28.40 24.09
C GLN A 218 -19.07 -28.12 25.60
N GLN A 219 -19.15 -26.85 26.02
CA GLN A 219 -19.26 -26.47 27.43
C GLN A 219 -20.58 -26.93 28.07
N GLU A 220 -21.70 -26.86 27.34
CA GLU A 220 -22.98 -27.38 27.81
C GLU A 220 -22.97 -28.92 27.92
N SER A 221 -22.23 -29.61 27.05
CA SER A 221 -22.05 -31.07 27.10
C SER A 221 -21.17 -31.52 28.27
N GLU A 222 -20.15 -30.73 28.64
CA GLU A 222 -19.33 -30.95 29.86
C GLU A 222 -20.07 -30.64 31.17
N SER A 223 -21.12 -29.81 31.13
CA SER A 223 -21.90 -29.40 32.31
C SER A 223 -23.01 -30.38 32.75
N LYS A 224 -23.23 -31.48 32.02
CA LYS A 224 -24.17 -32.53 32.41
C LYS A 224 -23.46 -33.59 33.29
N PRO A 225 -23.91 -33.84 34.53
CA PRO A 225 -23.33 -34.90 35.36
C PRO A 225 -23.89 -36.28 34.99
N GLY A 226 -23.00 -37.27 34.79
CA GLY A 226 -23.29 -38.68 34.48
C GLY A 226 -22.97 -39.03 33.01
N ASP A 227 -22.04 -39.92 32.66
CA ASP A 227 -21.66 -41.21 33.26
C ASP A 227 -20.16 -41.54 33.01
N GLU A 228 -19.57 -42.34 33.91
CA GLU A 228 -18.19 -42.83 33.84
C GLU A 228 -17.93 -43.72 32.60
N SER A 229 -16.88 -43.43 31.83
CA SER A 229 -15.92 -44.44 31.34
C SER A 229 -14.79 -43.77 30.54
N GLY A 230 -13.56 -44.15 30.88
CA GLY A 230 -12.35 -43.48 30.46
C GLY A 230 -12.03 -43.57 28.97
N SER A 231 -11.47 -42.49 28.45
CA SER A 231 -10.44 -42.57 27.41
C SER A 231 -9.50 -41.37 27.56
N ASP A 232 -8.21 -41.65 27.47
CA ASP A 232 -7.12 -40.68 27.42
C ASP A 232 -7.38 -39.64 26.32
N TYR A 233 -7.87 -38.46 26.70
CA TYR A 233 -7.92 -37.31 25.82
C TYR A 233 -6.76 -36.38 26.13
N LYS A 234 -5.80 -36.31 25.19
CA LYS A 234 -4.87 -35.18 25.09
C LYS A 234 -5.70 -33.90 25.03
N PRO A 235 -5.43 -32.89 25.88
CA PRO A 235 -6.13 -31.62 25.78
C PRO A 235 -5.89 -31.01 24.38
N LEU A 236 -6.97 -30.84 23.62
CA LEU A 236 -7.00 -30.02 22.42
C LEU A 236 -6.64 -28.58 22.81
N PRO A 237 -5.99 -27.81 21.92
CA PRO A 237 -5.57 -26.45 22.24
C PRO A 237 -6.83 -25.65 22.54
N SER A 238 -6.90 -25.14 23.77
CA SER A 238 -7.98 -24.28 24.22
C SER A 238 -8.27 -23.23 23.14
N GLY A 239 -9.53 -23.16 22.67
CA GLY A 239 -10.04 -21.99 21.96
C GLY A 239 -9.73 -20.74 22.81
N PRO A 240 -9.55 -19.56 22.19
CA PRO A 240 -8.69 -18.48 22.67
C PRO A 240 -9.00 -18.13 24.12
N THR A 241 -8.38 -18.88 25.03
CA THR A 241 -8.17 -18.48 26.40
C THR A 241 -7.34 -17.24 26.27
N ALA A 242 -7.71 -16.23 27.04
CA ALA A 242 -6.94 -15.02 27.25
C ALA A 242 -5.55 -15.41 27.76
N LYS A 243 -4.66 -15.88 26.88
CA LYS A 243 -3.24 -15.65 27.04
C LYS A 243 -3.16 -14.14 27.06
N HIS A 244 -2.84 -13.61 28.24
CA HIS A 244 -2.44 -12.23 28.42
C HIS A 244 -1.61 -11.81 27.20
N GLU A 245 -1.93 -10.67 26.61
CA GLU A 245 -1.02 -10.02 25.66
C GLU A 245 0.29 -9.79 26.43
N GLU A 246 1.20 -10.77 26.41
CA GLU A 246 2.49 -10.69 27.07
C GLU A 246 3.29 -9.65 26.31
N GLU A 247 3.31 -8.43 26.87
CA GLU A 247 4.18 -7.37 26.40
C GLU A 247 5.62 -7.82 26.62
N VAL A 248 6.31 -8.11 25.53
CA VAL A 248 7.72 -8.51 25.55
C VAL A 248 8.61 -7.30 25.27
N PRO A 249 9.82 -7.23 25.86
CA PRO A 249 10.77 -6.18 25.56
C PRO A 249 11.08 -6.16 24.05
N MET A 250 10.92 -4.98 23.43
CA MET A 250 10.96 -4.79 21.98
C MET A 250 12.18 -5.44 21.30
N LEU A 251 13.37 -5.32 21.92
CA LEU A 251 14.63 -5.81 21.36
C LEU A 251 14.68 -7.34 21.14
N GLN A 252 13.91 -8.10 21.94
CA GLN A 252 13.86 -9.56 21.83
C GLN A 252 12.82 -10.05 20.81
N ASN A 253 11.88 -9.19 20.41
CA ASN A 253 10.81 -9.53 19.46
C ASN A 253 11.18 -9.19 18.00
N ILE A 254 12.32 -8.53 17.77
CA ILE A 254 12.76 -8.09 16.45
C ILE A 254 13.66 -9.14 15.81
N TYR A 255 13.32 -9.54 14.58
CA TYR A 255 14.21 -10.33 13.72
C TYR A 255 15.19 -9.41 12.99
N TRP A 256 16.32 -9.12 13.65
CA TRP A 256 17.32 -8.15 13.19
C TRP A 256 17.89 -8.43 11.80
N LYS A 257 18.06 -9.71 11.43
CA LYS A 257 18.57 -10.08 10.10
C LYS A 257 17.59 -9.66 8.99
N ASP A 258 16.31 -9.94 9.18
CA ASP A 258 15.27 -9.66 8.20
C ASP A 258 14.98 -8.16 8.12
N LEU A 259 14.91 -7.50 9.29
CA LEU A 259 14.80 -6.05 9.39
C LEU A 259 16.00 -5.36 8.71
N SER A 260 17.22 -5.85 8.92
CA SER A 260 18.41 -5.30 8.28
C SER A 260 18.36 -5.41 6.75
N LEU A 261 17.81 -6.50 6.22
CA LEU A 261 17.66 -6.67 4.77
C LEU A 261 16.62 -5.70 4.20
N LEU A 262 15.49 -5.50 4.91
CA LEU A 262 14.46 -4.52 4.52
C LEU A 262 15.01 -3.09 4.54
N VAL A 263 15.73 -2.72 5.60
CA VAL A 263 16.37 -1.40 5.71
C VAL A 263 17.42 -1.23 4.61
N TYR A 264 18.21 -2.26 4.30
CA TYR A 264 19.17 -2.21 3.19
C TYR A 264 18.50 -1.91 1.85
N VAL A 265 17.40 -2.61 1.51
CA VAL A 265 16.63 -2.33 0.28
C VAL A 265 16.11 -0.90 0.28
N TRP A 266 15.57 -0.45 1.41
CA TRP A 266 15.04 0.90 1.53
C TRP A 266 16.11 1.98 1.34
N VAL A 267 17.27 1.83 1.98
CA VAL A 267 18.41 2.75 1.84
C VAL A 267 18.94 2.74 0.40
N ALA A 268 19.02 1.58 -0.24
CA ALA A 268 19.45 1.50 -1.64
C ALA A 268 18.50 2.27 -2.57
N PHE A 269 17.18 2.13 -2.37
CA PHE A 269 16.18 2.91 -3.11
C PHE A 269 16.27 4.41 -2.80
N LEU A 270 16.50 4.78 -1.54
CA LEU A 270 16.67 6.15 -1.10
C LEU A 270 17.85 6.81 -1.81
N ILE A 271 19.02 6.15 -1.82
CA ILE A 271 20.22 6.65 -2.51
C ILE A 271 19.92 6.87 -4.00
N VAL A 272 19.26 5.91 -4.65
CA VAL A 272 18.90 6.05 -6.08
C VAL A 272 17.98 7.26 -6.30
N GLN A 273 16.99 7.50 -5.44
CA GLN A 273 16.11 8.67 -5.59
C GLN A 273 16.83 10.00 -5.30
N ILE A 274 17.73 10.06 -4.32
CA ILE A 274 18.52 11.28 -4.06
C ILE A 274 19.45 11.58 -5.23
N VAL A 275 20.13 10.56 -5.77
CA VAL A 275 21.03 10.72 -6.92
C VAL A 275 20.25 11.16 -8.16
N LYS A 276 19.01 10.67 -8.33
CA LYS A 276 18.11 11.05 -9.42
C LYS A 276 17.80 12.54 -9.43
N THR A 277 17.76 13.22 -8.28
CA THR A 277 17.54 14.68 -8.19
C THR A 277 18.65 15.50 -8.87
N TYR A 278 19.87 14.98 -8.96
CA TYR A 278 20.99 15.65 -9.64
C TYR A 278 21.00 15.40 -11.16
N ALA A 279 20.16 14.49 -11.67
CA ALA A 279 20.03 14.22 -13.09
C ALA A 279 18.94 15.09 -13.71
N LYS A 280 19.20 15.66 -14.88
CA LYS A 280 18.16 16.39 -15.64
C LYS A 280 16.98 15.47 -15.94
N THR A 281 15.77 15.95 -15.69
CA THR A 281 14.51 15.27 -16.01
C THR A 281 14.52 14.83 -17.48
N CYS A 282 14.06 13.60 -17.73
CA CYS A 282 14.05 12.97 -19.07
C CYS A 282 15.41 12.79 -19.78
N SER A 283 16.54 12.91 -19.08
CA SER A 283 17.86 12.52 -19.61
C SER A 283 18.06 11.00 -19.62
N ILE A 284 18.95 10.48 -20.48
CA ILE A 284 19.37 9.06 -20.47
C ILE A 284 19.84 8.66 -19.07
N LYS A 285 20.58 9.54 -18.37
CA LYS A 285 21.05 9.30 -16.99
C LYS A 285 19.89 9.10 -16.01
N PHE A 286 18.80 9.86 -16.17
CA PHE A 286 17.60 9.76 -15.33
C PHE A 286 16.91 8.40 -15.50
N TRP A 287 16.74 7.96 -16.75
CA TRP A 287 16.12 6.66 -17.04
C TRP A 287 16.98 5.48 -16.59
N VAL A 288 18.31 5.58 -16.74
CA VAL A 288 19.24 4.56 -16.20
C VAL A 288 19.13 4.46 -14.69
N LEU A 289 19.11 5.59 -13.97
CA LEU A 289 18.93 5.61 -12.52
C LEU A 289 17.57 5.06 -12.09
N ASN A 290 16.50 5.35 -12.85
CA ASN A 290 15.18 4.79 -12.57
C ASN A 290 15.14 3.27 -12.79
N SER A 291 15.75 2.79 -13.88
CA SER A 291 15.88 1.37 -14.19
C SER A 291 16.73 0.61 -13.18
N LEU A 292 17.68 1.27 -12.49
CA LEU A 292 18.51 0.67 -11.46
C LEU A 292 17.71 0.15 -10.25
N GLN A 293 16.50 0.65 -10.02
CA GLN A 293 15.63 0.17 -8.95
C GLN A 293 15.11 -1.25 -9.21
N VAL A 294 14.94 -1.63 -10.48
CA VAL A 294 14.46 -2.95 -10.89
C VAL A 294 15.40 -4.08 -10.46
N PRO A 295 16.71 -4.08 -10.80
CA PRO A 295 17.60 -5.16 -10.37
C PRO A 295 17.74 -5.22 -8.85
N ILE A 296 17.69 -4.09 -8.14
CA ILE A 296 17.72 -4.08 -6.66
C ILE A 296 16.49 -4.83 -6.10
N ALA A 297 15.27 -4.47 -6.53
CA ALA A 297 14.05 -5.14 -6.08
C ALA A 297 14.03 -6.62 -6.48
N VAL A 298 14.31 -6.92 -7.76
CA VAL A 298 14.31 -8.29 -8.28
C VAL A 298 15.33 -9.15 -7.58
N SER A 299 16.54 -8.64 -7.28
CA SER A 299 17.59 -9.42 -6.63
C SER A 299 17.17 -9.94 -5.25
N VAL A 300 16.58 -9.07 -4.42
CA VAL A 300 16.17 -9.42 -3.05
C VAL A 300 14.93 -10.28 -3.04
N THR A 301 13.93 -9.96 -3.86
CA THR A 301 12.72 -10.80 -3.97
C THR A 301 13.03 -12.17 -4.57
N LEU A 302 13.95 -12.26 -5.54
CA LEU A 302 14.38 -13.54 -6.10
C LEU A 302 15.18 -14.37 -5.08
N PHE A 303 16.04 -13.73 -4.30
CA PHE A 303 16.76 -14.40 -3.20
C PHE A 303 15.77 -15.02 -2.20
N GLU A 304 14.79 -14.24 -1.74
CA GLU A 304 13.76 -14.73 -0.82
C GLU A 304 12.90 -15.83 -1.46
N ALA A 305 12.49 -15.66 -2.72
CA ALA A 305 11.73 -16.66 -3.47
C ALA A 305 12.48 -18.00 -3.59
N ILE A 306 13.80 -17.96 -3.82
CA ILE A 306 14.65 -19.17 -3.86
C ILE A 306 14.75 -19.80 -2.48
N CYS A 307 14.88 -18.99 -1.42
CA CYS A 307 14.91 -19.48 -0.03
C CYS A 307 13.61 -20.14 0.39
N LEU A 308 12.46 -19.59 -0.03
CA LEU A 308 11.13 -20.18 0.18
C LEU A 308 10.94 -21.45 -0.65
N TYR A 309 11.36 -21.45 -1.91
CA TYR A 309 11.23 -22.62 -2.79
C TYR A 309 12.09 -23.81 -2.33
N ARG A 310 13.31 -23.54 -1.82
CA ARG A 310 14.20 -24.58 -1.27
C ARG A 310 13.79 -25.07 0.12
N GLY A 311 12.73 -24.53 0.72
CA GLY A 311 12.28 -24.88 2.06
C GLY A 311 13.22 -24.43 3.18
N THR A 312 14.20 -23.57 2.89
CA THR A 312 15.10 -22.98 3.90
C THR A 312 14.42 -21.89 4.73
N ARG A 313 13.32 -21.32 4.22
CA ARG A 313 12.41 -20.40 4.93
C ARG A 313 10.97 -20.84 4.72
N VAL A 314 10.13 -20.59 5.72
CA VAL A 314 8.69 -20.89 5.71
C VAL A 314 7.98 -19.65 6.22
N ILE A 315 6.92 -19.20 5.53
CA ILE A 315 6.08 -18.09 6.00
C ILE A 315 5.47 -18.52 7.33
N ALA A 316 6.03 -18.00 8.41
CA ALA A 316 5.81 -18.49 9.76
C ALA A 316 4.34 -18.37 10.18
N SER A 317 3.62 -17.36 9.66
CA SER A 317 2.19 -17.17 9.93
C SER A 317 1.27 -18.26 9.35
N LYS A 318 1.72 -19.07 8.38
CA LYS A 318 0.86 -20.05 7.69
C LYS A 318 0.89 -21.47 8.28
N GLY A 319 1.75 -21.72 9.28
CA GLY A 319 1.95 -23.06 9.83
C GLY A 319 2.48 -24.07 8.80
N LYS A 320 2.34 -25.38 9.10
CA LYS A 320 2.88 -26.49 8.29
C LYS A 320 2.06 -26.83 7.02
N GLU A 321 0.97 -26.12 6.72
CA GLU A 321 0.01 -26.56 5.68
C GLU A 321 0.42 -26.24 4.24
N ILE A 322 1.38 -25.35 3.97
CA ILE A 322 1.85 -25.05 2.59
C ILE A 322 3.37 -25.04 2.55
N THR A 323 3.95 -26.20 2.27
CA THR A 323 5.40 -26.42 2.16
C THR A 323 5.93 -26.29 0.73
N THR A 324 5.08 -26.17 -0.30
CA THR A 324 5.51 -26.11 -1.71
C THR A 324 4.87 -24.94 -2.46
N TRP A 325 5.54 -23.79 -2.46
CA TRP A 325 5.16 -22.65 -3.28
C TRP A 325 5.52 -22.93 -4.74
N LYS A 326 4.53 -22.88 -5.63
CA LYS A 326 4.78 -22.98 -7.08
C LYS A 326 5.34 -21.64 -7.58
N LEU A 327 6.28 -21.67 -8.54
CA LEU A 327 6.87 -20.47 -9.14
C LEU A 327 5.81 -19.47 -9.66
N HIS A 328 4.71 -19.98 -10.23
CA HIS A 328 3.59 -19.16 -10.69
C HIS A 328 2.94 -18.33 -9.57
N GLN A 329 2.78 -18.90 -8.37
CA GLN A 329 2.19 -18.18 -7.24
C GLN A 329 3.11 -17.06 -6.77
N ILE A 330 4.42 -17.32 -6.69
CA ILE A 330 5.40 -16.29 -6.31
C ILE A 330 5.40 -15.15 -7.32
N PHE A 331 5.41 -15.46 -8.62
CA PHE A 331 5.32 -14.45 -9.68
C PHE A 331 4.04 -13.60 -9.59
N MET A 332 2.90 -14.25 -9.32
CA MET A 332 1.62 -13.57 -9.11
C MET A 332 1.68 -12.62 -7.90
N TYR A 333 2.29 -13.03 -6.80
CA TYR A 333 2.44 -12.18 -5.60
C TYR A 333 3.39 -11.01 -5.83
N CYS A 334 4.51 -11.22 -6.51
CA CYS A 334 5.40 -10.13 -6.92
C CYS A 334 4.66 -9.10 -7.77
N SER A 335 3.88 -9.56 -8.75
CA SER A 335 3.05 -8.70 -9.60
C SER A 335 2.02 -7.92 -8.78
N CYS A 336 1.38 -8.59 -7.83
CA CYS A 336 0.45 -7.93 -6.90
C CYS A 336 1.15 -6.88 -6.03
N GLY A 337 2.37 -7.13 -5.57
CA GLY A 337 3.19 -6.17 -4.85
C GLY A 337 3.49 -4.91 -5.68
N ILE A 338 3.88 -5.08 -6.94
CA ILE A 338 4.10 -3.94 -7.86
C ILE A 338 2.81 -3.14 -8.05
N ILE A 339 1.69 -3.80 -8.34
CA ILE A 339 0.39 -3.14 -8.51
C ILE A 339 -0.03 -2.41 -7.23
N ALA A 340 0.14 -3.05 -6.07
CA ALA A 340 -0.14 -2.45 -4.77
C ALA A 340 0.72 -1.20 -4.53
N GLY A 341 1.99 -1.24 -4.95
CA GLY A 341 2.91 -0.12 -4.87
C GLY A 341 2.51 1.00 -5.81
N MET A 342 2.17 0.69 -7.06
CA MET A 342 1.74 1.66 -8.07
C MET A 342 0.49 2.40 -7.61
N VAL A 343 -0.55 1.66 -7.24
CA VAL A 343 -1.80 2.23 -6.72
C VAL A 343 -1.52 3.00 -5.43
N GLY A 344 -0.74 2.42 -4.51
CA GLY A 344 -0.39 3.08 -3.25
C GLY A 344 0.34 4.41 -3.47
N GLY A 345 1.28 4.48 -4.41
CA GLY A 345 2.09 5.66 -4.72
C GLY A 345 1.29 6.73 -5.45
N LEU A 346 0.48 6.30 -6.43
CA LEU A 346 -0.39 7.14 -7.24
C LEU A 346 -1.50 7.82 -6.42
N LEU A 347 -2.10 7.08 -5.48
CA LEU A 347 -3.35 7.45 -4.82
C LEU A 347 -3.19 7.97 -3.39
N GLY A 348 -1.99 7.88 -2.82
CA GLY A 348 -1.81 8.37 -1.44
C GLY A 348 -2.43 7.48 -0.38
N LEU A 349 -2.83 6.24 -0.70
CA LEU A 349 -3.54 5.33 0.20
C LEU A 349 -2.63 4.48 1.10
N GLY A 350 -1.35 4.36 0.73
CA GLY A 350 -0.42 3.43 1.38
C GLY A 350 -0.57 1.99 0.85
N GLY A 351 0.53 1.25 0.74
CA GLY A 351 0.51 -0.11 0.17
C GLY A 351 -0.33 -1.13 0.95
N GLY A 352 -0.54 -0.87 2.25
CA GLY A 352 -1.34 -1.76 3.11
C GLY A 352 -2.83 -1.81 2.74
N PHE A 353 -3.34 -0.81 2.01
CA PHE A 353 -4.72 -0.83 1.48
C PHE A 353 -4.99 -2.06 0.61
N ILE A 354 -4.01 -2.49 -0.18
CA ILE A 354 -4.11 -3.67 -1.04
C ILE A 354 -3.50 -4.90 -0.34
N LEU A 355 -2.38 -4.74 0.36
CA LEU A 355 -1.72 -5.86 1.03
C LEU A 355 -2.56 -6.48 2.16
N GLY A 356 -3.33 -5.68 2.91
CA GLY A 356 -4.18 -6.19 4.00
C GLY A 356 -5.20 -7.23 3.52
N PRO A 357 -6.12 -6.88 2.60
CA PRO A 357 -7.06 -7.83 2.00
C PRO A 357 -6.37 -9.03 1.33
N LEU A 358 -5.25 -8.79 0.64
CA LEU A 358 -4.46 -9.84 0.01
C LEU A 358 -3.94 -10.84 1.04
N PHE A 359 -3.37 -10.39 2.16
CA PHE A 359 -2.88 -11.26 3.23
C PHE A 359 -4.00 -12.09 3.85
N LEU A 360 -5.18 -11.49 4.04
CA LEU A 360 -6.34 -12.25 4.46
C LEU A 360 -6.73 -13.32 3.43
N GLU A 361 -6.54 -13.08 2.12
CA GLU A 361 -6.83 -14.07 1.05
C GLU A 361 -5.82 -15.21 1.03
N LEU A 362 -4.60 -14.93 1.48
CA LEU A 362 -3.61 -15.95 1.73
C LEU A 362 -3.97 -16.81 2.96
N GLY A 363 -5.01 -16.47 3.73
CA GLY A 363 -5.42 -17.20 4.93
C GLY A 363 -4.64 -16.77 6.18
N ILE A 364 -3.94 -15.63 6.12
CA ILE A 364 -3.19 -15.09 7.26
C ILE A 364 -4.18 -14.55 8.30
N PRO A 365 -3.97 -14.81 9.60
CA PRO A 365 -4.82 -14.27 10.66
C PRO A 365 -4.94 -12.73 10.58
N PRO A 366 -6.13 -12.14 10.82
CA PRO A 366 -6.33 -10.71 10.63
C PRO A 366 -5.37 -9.80 11.41
N GLN A 367 -4.98 -10.21 12.61
CA GLN A 367 -4.07 -9.45 13.46
C GLN A 367 -2.65 -9.39 12.86
N VAL A 368 -2.15 -10.51 12.32
CA VAL A 368 -0.84 -10.62 11.66
C VAL A 368 -0.84 -9.91 10.32
N ALA A 369 -1.92 -10.08 9.55
CA ALA A 369 -2.11 -9.41 8.26
C ALA A 369 -2.06 -7.88 8.43
N SER A 370 -2.82 -7.34 9.38
CA SER A 370 -2.82 -5.90 9.70
C SER A 370 -1.45 -5.40 10.19
N ALA A 371 -0.80 -6.12 11.10
CA ALA A 371 0.51 -5.72 11.61
C ALA A 371 1.59 -5.73 10.52
N THR A 372 1.60 -6.77 9.68
CA THR A 372 2.57 -6.93 8.59
C THR A 372 2.34 -5.94 7.46
N SER A 373 1.08 -5.66 7.09
CA SER A 373 0.75 -4.64 6.08
C SER A 373 1.14 -3.24 6.56
N THR A 374 0.93 -2.92 7.84
CA THR A 374 1.32 -1.64 8.43
C THR A 374 2.84 -1.50 8.49
N PHE A 375 3.56 -2.59 8.79
CA PHE A 375 5.01 -2.62 8.75
C PHE A 375 5.57 -2.32 7.36
N ALA A 376 5.06 -2.98 6.32
CA ALA A 376 5.40 -2.66 4.93
C ALA A 376 5.02 -1.21 4.54
N MET A 377 3.94 -0.69 5.14
CA MET A 377 3.47 0.67 4.92
C MET A 377 4.45 1.72 5.43
N VAL A 378 5.15 1.52 6.54
CA VAL A 378 6.16 2.46 7.05
C VAL A 378 7.27 2.70 6.02
N PHE A 379 7.81 1.63 5.44
CA PHE A 379 8.87 1.73 4.43
C PHE A 379 8.35 2.31 3.11
N SER A 380 7.16 1.91 2.66
CA SER A 380 6.61 2.42 1.39
C SER A 380 6.12 3.88 1.48
N SER A 381 5.54 4.29 2.61
CA SER A 381 5.10 5.67 2.84
C SER A 381 6.30 6.61 3.04
N SER A 382 7.30 6.25 3.85
CA SER A 382 8.54 7.04 3.98
C SER A 382 9.24 7.25 2.65
N MET A 383 9.29 6.22 1.79
CA MET A 383 9.84 6.35 0.44
C MET A 383 9.02 7.32 -0.43
N SER A 384 7.68 7.28 -0.31
CA SER A 384 6.80 8.22 -1.02
C SER A 384 6.99 9.65 -0.53
N VAL A 385 7.12 9.86 0.79
CA VAL A 385 7.35 11.18 1.40
C VAL A 385 8.63 11.80 0.86
N VAL A 386 9.72 11.04 0.79
CA VAL A 386 10.98 11.54 0.21
C VAL A 386 10.79 11.91 -1.26
N GLN A 387 10.13 11.07 -2.06
CA GLN A 387 9.90 11.37 -3.48
C GLN A 387 9.04 12.64 -3.67
N TYR A 388 7.95 12.78 -2.93
CA TYR A 388 7.10 13.96 -3.00
C TYR A 388 7.77 15.22 -2.45
N TYR A 389 8.64 15.08 -1.44
CA TYR A 389 9.45 16.19 -0.91
C TYR A 389 10.47 16.67 -1.94
N LEU A 390 11.19 15.74 -2.60
CA LEU A 390 12.13 16.06 -3.67
C LEU A 390 11.45 16.67 -4.90
N LEU A 391 10.14 16.44 -5.08
CA LEU A 391 9.31 17.05 -6.12
C LEU A 391 8.63 18.35 -5.68
N ASN A 392 8.90 18.85 -4.46
CA ASN A 392 8.27 20.04 -3.86
C ASN A 392 6.72 20.00 -3.89
N ARG A 393 6.11 18.83 -3.70
CA ARG A 393 4.66 18.61 -3.86
C ARG A 393 3.81 18.92 -2.63
N PHE A 394 4.40 19.37 -1.52
CA PHE A 394 3.63 19.74 -0.33
C PHE A 394 4.38 20.73 0.58
N PRO A 395 3.67 21.57 1.34
CA PRO A 395 4.27 22.44 2.34
C PRO A 395 4.58 21.66 3.64
N VAL A 396 5.85 21.70 4.06
CA VAL A 396 6.36 20.99 5.25
C VAL A 396 5.59 21.32 6.54
N PRO A 397 5.20 22.58 6.84
CA PRO A 397 4.49 22.89 8.07
C PRO A 397 3.14 22.19 8.22
N TYR A 398 2.35 22.11 7.15
CA TYR A 398 1.07 21.40 7.17
C TYR A 398 1.27 19.90 7.34
N ALA A 399 2.24 19.35 6.61
CA ALA A 399 2.57 17.93 6.71
C ALA A 399 3.00 17.57 8.14
N SER A 400 3.88 18.35 8.78
CA SER A 400 4.34 18.06 10.14
C SER A 400 3.21 18.13 11.18
N TYR A 401 2.32 19.11 11.07
CA TYR A 401 1.14 19.23 11.93
C TYR A 401 0.23 18.00 11.80
N PHE A 402 -0.19 17.64 10.58
CA PHE A 402 -1.09 16.51 10.38
C PHE A 402 -0.42 15.15 10.66
N VAL A 403 0.89 15.03 10.47
CA VAL A 403 1.67 13.86 10.92
C VAL A 403 1.55 13.68 12.42
N LEU A 404 1.70 14.76 13.20
CA LEU A 404 1.58 14.71 14.66
C LEU A 404 0.17 14.26 15.07
N VAL A 405 -0.87 14.86 14.49
CA VAL A 405 -2.27 14.48 14.73
C VAL A 405 -2.50 13.01 14.41
N ALA A 406 -2.07 12.55 13.22
CA ALA A 406 -2.25 11.18 12.78
C ALA A 406 -1.48 10.16 13.65
N THR A 407 -0.29 10.54 14.15
CA THR A 407 0.53 9.70 15.03
C THR A 407 -0.15 9.49 16.40
N ILE A 408 -0.64 10.58 17.02
CA ILE A 408 -1.37 10.52 18.29
C ILE A 408 -2.68 9.74 18.12
N ALA A 409 -3.39 9.97 17.02
CA ALA A 409 -4.63 9.29 16.70
C ALA A 409 -4.46 7.79 16.47
N ALA A 410 -3.41 7.38 15.76
CA ALA A 410 -3.12 5.97 15.55
C ALA A 410 -2.72 5.29 16.87
N PHE A 411 -1.88 5.92 17.69
CA PHE A 411 -1.49 5.36 18.98
C PHE A 411 -2.70 5.16 19.92
N THR A 412 -3.54 6.18 20.06
CA THR A 412 -4.77 6.11 20.86
C THR A 412 -5.79 5.12 20.27
N GLY A 413 -5.96 5.12 18.94
CA GLY A 413 -6.85 4.21 18.21
C GLY A 413 -6.49 2.74 18.40
N GLN A 414 -5.19 2.39 18.31
CA GLN A 414 -4.73 1.03 18.60
C GLN A 414 -5.13 0.56 20.00
N HIS A 415 -4.92 1.41 21.01
CA HIS A 415 -5.23 1.06 22.39
C HIS A 415 -6.73 0.88 22.63
N VAL A 416 -7.55 1.81 22.14
CA VAL A 416 -9.01 1.78 22.33
C VAL A 416 -9.65 0.62 21.60
N VAL A 417 -9.33 0.44 20.31
CA VAL A 417 -10.00 -0.59 19.50
C VAL A 417 -9.55 -1.99 19.92
N ARG A 418 -8.30 -2.17 20.36
CA ARG A 418 -7.85 -3.45 20.92
C ARG A 418 -8.54 -3.79 22.22
N LYS A 419 -8.70 -2.82 23.13
CA LYS A 419 -9.50 -3.00 24.35
C LYS A 419 -10.94 -3.38 24.01
N LEU A 420 -11.52 -2.76 22.98
CA LEU A 420 -12.84 -3.11 22.47
C LEU A 420 -12.89 -4.54 21.91
N ILE A 421 -11.87 -4.97 21.17
CA ILE A 421 -11.75 -6.35 20.65
C ILE A 421 -11.61 -7.35 21.80
N ALA A 422 -10.87 -7.04 22.86
CA ALA A 422 -10.74 -7.88 24.04
C ALA A 422 -12.08 -8.06 24.76
N ILE A 423 -12.89 -7.00 24.86
CA ILE A 423 -14.23 -7.04 25.47
C ILE A 423 -15.21 -7.85 24.60
N LEU A 424 -15.19 -7.66 23.28
CA LEU A 424 -16.16 -8.29 22.37
C LEU A 424 -15.73 -9.71 21.93
N GLY A 425 -14.45 -10.05 22.06
CA GLY A 425 -13.86 -11.35 21.75
C GLY A 425 -14.11 -11.82 20.31
N ARG A 426 -14.03 -10.90 19.33
CA ARG A 426 -14.26 -11.20 17.91
C ARG A 426 -13.23 -10.49 17.01
N THR A 427 -12.43 -11.25 16.27
CA THR A 427 -11.45 -10.72 15.32
C THR A 427 -12.07 -10.13 14.07
N SER A 428 -13.30 -10.52 13.72
CA SER A 428 -14.10 -9.99 12.62
C SER A 428 -14.34 -8.48 12.70
N ILE A 429 -14.27 -7.88 13.88
CA ILE A 429 -14.40 -6.42 14.08
C ILE A 429 -13.34 -5.66 13.28
N ILE A 430 -12.11 -6.16 13.21
CA ILE A 430 -11.03 -5.53 12.43
C ILE A 430 -11.42 -5.47 10.95
N VAL A 431 -12.01 -6.56 10.43
CA VAL A 431 -12.44 -6.65 9.03
C VAL A 431 -13.64 -5.72 8.76
N PHE A 432 -14.56 -5.55 9.70
CA PHE A 432 -15.65 -4.58 9.57
C PHE A 432 -15.19 -3.13 9.64
N ILE A 433 -14.26 -2.79 10.55
CA ILE A 433 -13.66 -1.46 10.62
C ILE A 433 -12.95 -1.14 9.30
N LEU A 434 -12.22 -2.11 8.75
CA LEU A 434 -11.61 -2.02 7.44
C LEU A 434 -12.62 -1.74 6.35
N ALA A 435 -13.65 -2.57 6.22
CA ALA A 435 -14.69 -2.41 5.21
C ALA A 435 -15.40 -1.05 5.32
N LEU A 436 -15.75 -0.62 6.54
CA LEU A 436 -16.41 0.66 6.79
C LEU A 436 -15.51 1.85 6.45
N THR A 437 -14.23 1.79 6.80
CA THR A 437 -13.26 2.85 6.47
C THR A 437 -13.10 2.98 4.96
N ILE A 438 -13.01 1.85 4.25
CA ILE A 438 -12.93 1.81 2.79
C ILE A 438 -14.20 2.37 2.15
N PHE A 439 -15.38 1.99 2.67
CA PHE A 439 -16.67 2.45 2.16
C PHE A 439 -16.86 3.97 2.33
N ILE A 440 -16.56 4.51 3.51
CA ILE A 440 -16.60 5.97 3.76
C ILE A 440 -15.63 6.70 2.83
N SER A 441 -14.42 6.13 2.63
CA SER A 441 -13.43 6.67 1.70
C SER A 441 -13.97 6.67 0.27
N ALA A 442 -14.67 5.62 -0.16
CA ALA A 442 -15.27 5.50 -1.49
C ALA A 442 -16.29 6.61 -1.77
N ILE A 443 -17.19 6.84 -0.81
CA ILE A 443 -18.23 7.89 -0.92
C ILE A 443 -17.57 9.27 -0.93
N SER A 444 -16.65 9.51 0.00
CA SER A 444 -16.00 10.81 0.12
C SER A 444 -15.17 11.13 -1.12
N LEU A 445 -14.24 10.25 -1.53
CA LEU A 445 -13.40 10.43 -2.73
C LEU A 445 -14.22 10.47 -4.02
N GLY A 446 -15.25 9.64 -4.15
CA GLY A 446 -16.16 9.67 -5.28
C GLY A 446 -16.89 11.01 -5.39
N GLY A 447 -17.41 11.52 -4.26
CA GLY A 447 -18.05 12.83 -4.20
C GLY A 447 -17.11 13.98 -4.55
N VAL A 448 -15.91 14.01 -3.94
CA VAL A 448 -14.89 15.04 -4.23
C VAL A 448 -14.55 15.04 -5.71
N GLY A 449 -14.29 13.85 -6.24
CA GLY A 449 -13.78 13.69 -7.58
C GLY A 449 -14.77 14.09 -8.66
N ILE A 450 -16.06 13.76 -8.45
CA ILE A 450 -17.13 14.19 -9.33
C ILE A 450 -17.32 15.71 -9.24
N ALA A 451 -17.32 16.28 -8.03
CA ALA A 451 -17.45 17.73 -7.84
C ALA A 451 -16.33 18.52 -8.53
N ASN A 452 -15.06 18.13 -8.30
CA ASN A 452 -13.90 18.75 -8.95
C ASN A 452 -13.95 18.63 -10.47
N MET A 453 -14.43 17.50 -11.00
CA MET A 453 -14.54 17.30 -12.43
C MET A 453 -15.61 18.21 -13.06
N ILE A 454 -16.74 18.42 -12.36
CA ILE A 454 -17.79 19.34 -12.80
C ILE A 454 -17.27 20.77 -12.81
N GLU A 455 -16.61 21.21 -11.73
CA GLU A 455 -16.05 22.56 -11.61
C GLU A 455 -15.00 22.85 -12.70
N LYS A 456 -14.10 21.90 -12.97
CA LYS A 456 -13.10 22.04 -14.05
C LYS A 456 -13.72 22.09 -15.45
N MET A 457 -14.80 21.34 -15.70
CA MET A 457 -15.55 21.44 -16.96
C MET A 457 -16.24 22.78 -17.13
N GLU A 458 -16.80 23.33 -16.05
CA GLU A 458 -17.46 24.64 -16.04
C GLU A 458 -16.44 25.76 -16.30
N ASN A 459 -15.25 25.68 -15.71
CA ASN A 459 -14.18 26.66 -15.87
C ASN A 459 -13.38 26.52 -17.19
N GLN A 460 -13.71 25.55 -18.05
CA GLN A 460 -12.97 25.25 -19.31
C GLN A 460 -11.46 25.03 -19.09
N GLU A 461 -11.07 24.48 -17.93
CA GLU A 461 -9.67 24.23 -17.61
C GLU A 461 -9.12 23.03 -18.39
N TYR A 462 -7.80 23.05 -18.66
CA TYR A 462 -7.13 21.92 -19.30
C TYR A 462 -7.18 20.68 -18.41
N MET A 463 -7.85 19.62 -18.90
CA MET A 463 -8.01 18.34 -18.19
C MET A 463 -7.14 17.21 -18.76
N GLY A 464 -6.17 17.54 -19.62
CA GLY A 464 -5.27 16.57 -20.24
C GLY A 464 -4.06 16.22 -19.36
N PHE A 465 -3.11 15.48 -19.95
CA PHE A 465 -1.93 14.99 -19.26
C PHE A 465 -0.92 16.12 -18.96
N GLU A 466 -0.23 16.02 -17.83
CA GLU A 466 0.87 16.92 -17.51
C GLU A 466 2.19 16.45 -18.13
N ASN A 467 2.97 17.40 -18.67
CA ASN A 467 4.27 17.11 -19.26
C ASN A 467 5.35 16.91 -18.19
N PHE A 468 5.70 15.64 -17.94
CA PHE A 468 6.74 15.24 -16.99
C PHE A 468 8.11 15.89 -17.24
N CYS A 469 8.44 16.19 -18.50
CA CYS A 469 9.76 16.72 -18.89
C CYS A 469 9.88 18.25 -18.81
N HIS A 470 8.79 18.99 -18.60
CA HIS A 470 8.79 20.47 -18.60
C HIS A 470 8.67 21.11 -17.21
N GLN A 471 8.52 20.31 -16.15
CA GLN A 471 8.62 20.78 -14.76
C GLN A 471 10.10 20.76 -14.35
N SER A 472 10.82 21.86 -14.60
CA SER A 472 12.12 22.14 -13.96
C SER A 472 12.04 23.43 -13.16
#